data_AF-A0A132CA75-F1
#
_entry.id   AF-A0A132CA75-F1
#
_cell.length_a   1.000
_cell.length_b   1.000
_cell.length_c   1.000
_cell.angle_alpha   90.00
_cell.angle_beta   90.00
_cell.angle_gamma   90.00
#
_symmetry.space_group_name_H-M   'P 1'
#
loop_
_entity.id
_entity.type
_entity.pdbx_description
1 polymer ?
#
loop_
_entity_poly.entity_id
_entity_poly.type
_entity_poly.pdbx_seq_one_letter_code
_entity_poly.pdbx_strand_id
1 'polypeptide(L)'
;MQASSVVLFGSLFQPPDPFMARQASTGEIGEEHVWESVCHNDTGRAGAAWDELVANPDRHAQNLLFDGVKWWLFDHNLALEPVTKLYKAIAEASSQRNVVTYTARVNQLLAQLVKRRPADHGVEDEAAKFARHAQRLKMLAIEMGRWKLPPERRVTATIRMAALIVDLIALRLEPLPLYLAQRLQKPSAETLWNDSKT
;
A
#
# COMPACT_ATOMS: atom_id res chain seq x y z
N MET A 1 18.96 -10.31 30.04
CA MET A 1 19.74 -9.89 28.85
C MET A 1 19.05 -8.67 28.27
N GLN A 2 19.69 -7.49 28.32
CA GLN A 2 19.13 -6.27 27.74
C GLN A 2 19.32 -6.30 26.23
N ALA A 3 18.23 -6.15 25.49
CA ALA A 3 18.27 -6.03 24.03
C ALA A 3 18.95 -4.69 23.68
N SER A 4 20.14 -4.77 23.11
CA SER A 4 20.83 -3.61 22.53
C SER A 4 20.08 -3.17 21.28
N SER A 5 19.49 -1.98 21.31
CA SER A 5 18.90 -1.33 20.15
C SER A 5 19.99 -0.98 19.13
N VAL A 6 20.02 -1.72 18.03
CA VAL A 6 20.90 -1.43 16.89
C VAL A 6 20.26 -0.33 16.06
N VAL A 7 20.89 0.85 16.01
CA VAL A 7 20.52 1.93 15.09
C VAL A 7 21.48 1.87 13.91
N LEU A 8 20.98 1.46 12.74
CA LEU A 8 21.75 1.47 11.49
C LEU A 8 21.51 2.81 10.79
N PHE A 9 22.55 3.65 10.73
CA PHE A 9 22.55 4.87 9.91
C PHE A 9 23.55 4.68 8.76
N GLY A 10 23.09 4.75 7.52
CA GLY A 10 23.96 4.76 6.34
C GLY A 10 24.36 3.40 5.74
N SER A 11 23.62 2.31 5.96
CA SER A 11 23.84 1.10 5.16
C SER A 11 23.45 1.36 3.70
N LEU A 12 24.42 1.40 2.80
CA LEU A 12 24.18 1.26 1.37
C LEU A 12 23.36 -0.01 1.16
N PHE A 13 22.08 0.18 0.82
CA PHE A 13 21.19 -0.88 0.42
C PHE A 13 21.82 -1.62 -0.76
N GLN A 14 22.20 -2.89 -0.54
CA GLN A 14 22.72 -3.76 -1.60
C GLN A 14 21.73 -4.92 -1.80
N PRO A 15 20.84 -4.84 -2.79
CA PRO A 15 20.13 -6.00 -3.29
C PRO A 15 21.11 -6.90 -4.06
N PRO A 16 20.89 -8.22 -4.09
CA PRO A 16 19.84 -8.96 -3.39
C PRO A 16 20.28 -9.41 -1.98
N ASP A 17 19.35 -9.35 -1.02
CA ASP A 17 19.48 -10.02 0.29
C ASP A 17 19.79 -11.52 0.08
N PRO A 18 20.71 -12.13 0.86
CA PRO A 18 21.04 -13.54 0.76
C PRO A 18 19.83 -14.49 0.72
N PHE A 19 18.73 -14.19 1.42
CA PHE A 19 17.51 -14.98 1.36
C PHE A 19 16.87 -14.92 -0.03
N MET A 20 16.66 -13.72 -0.56
CA MET A 20 16.13 -13.53 -1.91
C MET A 20 17.10 -13.99 -3.00
N ALA A 21 18.41 -13.83 -2.84
CA ALA A 21 19.42 -14.32 -3.76
C ALA A 21 19.40 -15.86 -3.87
N ARG A 22 19.22 -16.54 -2.74
CA ARG A 22 19.06 -18.01 -2.70
C ARG A 22 17.77 -18.43 -3.39
N GLN A 23 16.66 -17.77 -3.13
CA GLN A 23 15.37 -18.14 -3.73
C GLN A 23 15.27 -17.77 -5.21
N ALA A 24 15.84 -16.64 -5.64
CA ALA A 24 15.89 -16.22 -7.04
C ALA A 24 16.63 -17.25 -7.94
N SER A 25 17.60 -17.98 -7.38
CA SER A 25 18.29 -19.07 -8.07
C SER A 25 17.43 -20.32 -8.30
N THR A 26 16.27 -20.41 -7.64
CA THR A 26 15.36 -21.57 -7.70
C THR A 26 14.14 -21.35 -8.60
N GLY A 27 14.07 -20.22 -9.31
CA GLY A 27 13.01 -19.93 -10.28
C GLY A 27 11.62 -19.88 -9.64
N GLU A 28 10.64 -20.52 -10.30
CA GLU A 28 9.22 -20.53 -9.86
C GLU A 28 9.02 -21.08 -8.44
N ILE A 29 9.85 -22.04 -8.01
CA ILE A 29 9.77 -22.63 -6.67
C ILE A 29 10.10 -21.58 -5.60
N GLY A 30 11.08 -20.73 -5.86
CA GLY A 30 11.47 -19.65 -4.94
C GLY A 30 10.40 -18.59 -4.84
N GLU A 31 9.77 -18.23 -5.96
CA GLU A 31 8.64 -17.30 -5.97
C GLU A 31 7.45 -17.85 -5.18
N GLU A 32 7.09 -19.13 -5.37
CA GLU A 32 6.01 -19.77 -4.63
C GLU A 32 6.28 -19.75 -3.12
N HIS A 33 7.53 -20.03 -2.70
CA HIS A 33 7.92 -19.99 -1.30
C HIS A 33 7.82 -18.58 -0.68
N VAL A 34 8.17 -17.54 -1.45
CA VAL A 34 7.99 -16.14 -1.03
C VAL A 34 6.52 -15.83 -0.80
N TRP A 35 5.66 -16.17 -1.77
CA TRP A 35 4.22 -15.93 -1.63
C TRP A 35 3.61 -16.70 -0.47
N GLU A 36 3.98 -17.97 -0.31
CA GLU A 36 3.52 -18.81 0.79
C GLU A 36 3.87 -18.18 2.14
N SER A 37 5.12 -17.74 2.28
CA SER A 37 5.63 -17.13 3.52
C SER A 37 4.97 -15.79 3.83
N VAL A 38 4.82 -14.93 2.82
CA VAL A 38 4.25 -13.58 2.99
C VAL A 38 2.75 -13.64 3.29
N CYS A 39 2.00 -14.52 2.63
CA CYS A 39 0.56 -14.64 2.81
C CYS A 39 0.16 -15.17 4.21
N HIS A 40 1.03 -15.96 4.83
CA HIS A 40 0.85 -16.46 6.20
C HIS A 40 1.42 -15.52 7.27
N ASN A 41 2.05 -14.41 6.88
CA ASN A 41 2.49 -13.36 7.78
C ASN A 41 1.48 -12.20 7.82
N ASP A 42 1.51 -11.39 8.89
CA ASP A 42 0.73 -10.15 8.97
C ASP A 42 1.02 -9.18 7.82
N THR A 43 2.24 -9.21 7.27
CA THR A 43 2.61 -8.42 6.08
C THR A 43 1.70 -8.71 4.89
N GLY A 44 1.20 -9.95 4.70
CA GLY A 44 0.37 -10.29 3.55
C GLY A 44 -0.94 -9.51 3.51
N ARG A 45 -1.70 -9.52 4.63
CA ARG A 45 -2.96 -8.79 4.76
C ARG A 45 -2.78 -7.28 4.75
N ALA A 46 -1.82 -6.77 5.52
CA ALA A 46 -1.55 -5.32 5.59
C ALA A 46 -1.02 -4.80 4.25
N GLY A 47 -0.17 -5.60 3.58
CA GLY A 47 0.39 -5.31 2.27
C GLY A 47 -0.65 -5.30 1.16
N ALA A 48 -1.58 -6.27 1.15
CA ALA A 48 -2.67 -6.30 0.17
C ALA A 48 -3.57 -5.06 0.28
N ALA A 49 -3.91 -4.65 1.51
CA ALA A 49 -4.65 -3.42 1.74
C ALA A 49 -3.84 -2.17 1.36
N TRP A 50 -2.53 -2.17 1.64
CA TRP A 50 -1.63 -1.09 1.25
C TRP A 50 -1.51 -0.95 -0.27
N ASP A 51 -1.26 -2.03 -1.01
CA ASP A 51 -1.13 -1.99 -2.47
C ASP A 51 -2.40 -1.47 -3.14
N GLU A 52 -3.58 -1.76 -2.58
CA GLU A 52 -4.82 -1.14 -3.03
C GLU A 52 -4.86 0.36 -2.72
N LEU A 53 -4.56 0.72 -1.47
CA LEU A 53 -4.55 2.10 -0.98
C LEU A 53 -3.62 3.00 -1.79
N VAL A 54 -2.47 2.49 -2.19
CA VAL A 54 -1.52 3.22 -3.02
C VAL A 54 -1.69 2.94 -4.52
N ALA A 55 -2.69 2.14 -4.91
CA ALA A 55 -2.90 1.72 -6.30
C ALA A 55 -1.61 1.22 -6.98
N ASN A 56 -0.83 0.39 -6.29
CA ASN A 56 0.42 -0.15 -6.82
C ASN A 56 0.13 -1.19 -7.92
N PRO A 57 0.51 -0.94 -9.19
CA PRO A 57 0.26 -1.88 -10.27
C PRO A 57 1.33 -2.98 -10.38
N ASP A 58 2.45 -2.86 -9.65
CA ASP A 58 3.70 -3.59 -9.93
C ASP A 58 4.18 -4.42 -8.72
N ARG A 59 3.25 -4.91 -7.89
CA ARG A 59 3.64 -5.82 -6.82
C ARG A 59 3.97 -7.20 -7.38
N HIS A 60 5.21 -7.63 -7.25
CA HIS A 60 5.65 -9.00 -7.56
C HIS A 60 6.59 -9.56 -6.48
N ALA A 61 7.00 -10.83 -6.57
CA ALA A 61 7.77 -11.49 -5.50
C ALA A 61 9.15 -10.83 -5.25
N GLN A 62 9.81 -10.34 -6.31
CA GLN A 62 11.09 -9.63 -6.18
C GLN A 62 10.93 -8.23 -5.53
N ASN A 63 9.70 -7.74 -5.39
CA ASN A 63 9.35 -6.48 -4.72
C ASN A 63 9.14 -6.67 -3.20
N LEU A 64 9.53 -7.84 -2.67
CA LEU A 64 9.42 -8.24 -1.28
C LEU A 64 10.82 -8.54 -0.74
N LEU A 65 11.07 -8.23 0.52
CA LEU A 65 12.37 -8.44 1.15
C LEU A 65 12.17 -9.01 2.55
N PHE A 66 12.98 -9.98 2.94
CA PHE A 66 12.93 -10.54 4.29
C PHE A 66 14.19 -10.13 5.06
N ASP A 67 14.05 -9.38 6.15
CA ASP A 67 15.20 -8.91 6.94
C ASP A 67 15.68 -9.93 8.00
N GLY A 68 15.15 -11.16 7.97
CA GLY A 68 15.36 -12.18 9.00
C GLY A 68 14.30 -12.18 10.10
N VAL A 69 13.48 -11.12 10.20
CA VAL A 69 12.42 -10.99 11.21
C VAL A 69 11.06 -10.76 10.55
N LYS A 70 10.99 -9.89 9.54
CA LYS A 70 9.75 -9.49 8.89
C LYS A 70 9.92 -9.26 7.40
N TRP A 71 8.78 -9.29 6.74
CA TRP A 71 8.66 -9.00 5.32
C TRP A 71 8.43 -7.51 5.10
N TRP A 72 9.23 -6.95 4.19
CA TRP A 72 9.14 -5.58 3.71
C TRP A 72 8.63 -5.57 2.28
N LEU A 73 7.67 -4.68 2.02
CA LEU A 73 7.27 -4.32 0.67
C LEU A 73 8.12 -3.12 0.25
N PHE A 74 8.88 -3.23 -0.83
CA PHE A 74 9.71 -2.13 -1.34
C PHE A 74 9.36 -1.81 -2.80
N ASP A 75 10.14 -0.90 -3.40
CA ASP A 75 10.00 -0.42 -4.78
C ASP A 75 8.59 0.05 -5.16
N HIS A 76 8.08 1.02 -4.39
CA HIS A 76 6.77 1.62 -4.63
C HIS A 76 6.81 2.74 -5.69
N ASN A 77 7.80 2.73 -6.59
CA ASN A 77 8.03 3.83 -7.55
C ASN A 77 6.86 4.01 -8.54
N LEU A 78 6.10 2.95 -8.80
CA LEU A 78 4.91 2.95 -9.65
C LEU A 78 3.60 3.06 -8.87
N ALA A 79 3.66 3.06 -7.54
CA ALA A 79 2.50 3.30 -6.70
C ALA A 79 2.10 4.78 -6.76
N LEU A 80 0.80 5.05 -6.61
CA LEU A 80 0.20 6.37 -6.76
C LEU A 80 0.67 7.02 -8.06
N GLU A 81 0.30 6.41 -9.22
CA GLU A 81 0.62 6.78 -10.62
C GLU A 81 1.26 8.16 -10.72
N PRO A 82 2.49 8.29 -11.28
CA PRO A 82 3.51 9.23 -10.82
C PRO A 82 2.88 10.47 -10.22
N VAL A 83 3.04 10.67 -8.91
CA VAL A 83 2.44 11.80 -8.19
C VAL A 83 2.57 13.11 -8.99
N THR A 84 3.61 13.28 -9.81
CA THR A 84 3.79 14.31 -10.86
C THR A 84 2.65 14.49 -11.89
N LYS A 85 2.03 13.43 -12.41
CA LYS A 85 0.82 13.50 -13.25
C LYS A 85 -0.41 13.89 -12.42
N LEU A 86 -0.55 13.33 -11.21
CA LEU A 86 -1.57 13.74 -10.25
C LEU A 86 -1.41 15.22 -9.86
N TYR A 87 -0.19 15.73 -9.70
CA TYR A 87 0.13 17.15 -9.43
C TYR A 87 -0.37 18.07 -10.53
N LYS A 88 -0.13 17.70 -11.79
CA LYS A 88 -0.62 18.47 -12.94
C LYS A 88 -2.14 18.50 -12.99
N ALA A 89 -2.80 17.42 -12.57
CA ALA A 89 -4.24 17.33 -12.51
C ALA A 89 -4.84 18.09 -11.31
N ILE A 90 -4.27 17.98 -10.10
CA ILE A 90 -4.80 18.54 -8.83
C ILE A 90 -4.79 20.09 -8.80
N ALA A 91 -4.03 20.74 -9.68
CA ALA A 91 -4.18 22.19 -9.91
C ALA A 91 -5.63 22.58 -10.33
N GLU A 92 -6.45 21.62 -10.75
CA GLU A 92 -7.87 21.76 -11.08
C GLU A 92 -8.74 21.00 -10.05
N ALA A 93 -9.77 21.67 -9.51
CA ALA A 93 -10.66 21.12 -8.47
C ALA A 93 -11.41 19.84 -8.89
N SER A 94 -11.54 19.56 -10.19
CA SER A 94 -12.13 18.35 -10.76
C SER A 94 -11.29 17.09 -10.55
N SER A 95 -10.00 17.22 -10.20
CA SER A 95 -9.04 16.12 -10.23
C SER A 95 -8.91 15.31 -8.94
N GLN A 96 -9.37 15.83 -7.79
CA GLN A 96 -9.42 15.06 -6.55
C GLN A 96 -10.27 13.79 -6.70
N ARG A 97 -11.39 13.89 -7.43
CA ARG A 97 -12.25 12.73 -7.71
C ARG A 97 -11.50 11.64 -8.47
N ASN A 98 -10.69 12.01 -9.47
CA ASN A 98 -9.90 11.07 -10.25
C ASN A 98 -8.89 10.32 -9.37
N VAL A 99 -8.25 11.01 -8.42
CA VAL A 99 -7.29 10.39 -7.49
C VAL A 99 -8.00 9.40 -6.56
N VAL A 100 -9.17 9.78 -6.05
CA VAL A 100 -9.97 8.93 -5.17
C VAL A 100 -10.39 7.67 -5.91
N THR A 101 -10.98 7.80 -7.09
CA THR A 101 -11.49 6.68 -7.89
C THR A 101 -10.42 5.80 -8.53
N TYR A 102 -9.16 6.26 -8.53
CA TYR A 102 -8.07 5.49 -9.10
C TYR A 102 -7.76 4.27 -8.23
N THR A 103 -7.78 3.11 -8.87
CA THR A 103 -7.48 1.81 -8.26
C THR A 103 -6.35 1.15 -9.03
N ALA A 104 -5.59 0.28 -8.38
CA ALA A 104 -4.57 -0.49 -9.10
C ALA A 104 -5.23 -1.30 -10.21
N ARG A 105 -4.57 -1.50 -11.35
CA ARG A 105 -5.09 -2.43 -12.36
C ARG A 105 -5.20 -3.85 -11.80
N VAL A 106 -4.19 -4.25 -11.01
CA VAL A 106 -4.07 -5.56 -10.40
C VAL A 106 -3.60 -5.37 -8.96
N ASN A 107 -4.06 -6.23 -8.05
CA ASN A 107 -3.52 -6.36 -6.70
C ASN A 107 -3.02 -7.79 -6.53
N GLN A 108 -1.77 -8.03 -6.94
CA GLN A 108 -1.18 -9.37 -7.00
C GLN A 108 -1.07 -9.98 -5.60
N LEU A 109 -0.70 -9.19 -4.58
CA LEU A 109 -0.61 -9.67 -3.21
C LEU A 109 -1.99 -10.09 -2.68
N LEU A 110 -3.06 -9.34 -2.96
CA LEU A 110 -4.42 -9.77 -2.63
C LEU A 110 -4.80 -11.07 -3.34
N ALA A 111 -4.52 -11.19 -4.63
CA ALA A 111 -4.82 -12.41 -5.38
C ALA A 111 -4.09 -13.64 -4.81
N GLN A 112 -2.81 -13.51 -4.47
CA GLN A 112 -2.02 -14.58 -3.86
C GLN A 112 -2.49 -14.91 -2.44
N LEU A 113 -2.93 -13.90 -1.68
CA LEU A 113 -3.48 -14.05 -0.34
C LEU A 113 -4.81 -14.80 -0.37
N VAL A 114 -5.75 -14.42 -1.24
CA VAL A 114 -7.06 -15.08 -1.37
C VAL A 114 -6.90 -16.52 -1.88
N LYS A 115 -5.97 -16.76 -2.80
CA LYS A 115 -5.65 -18.11 -3.30
C LYS A 115 -5.24 -19.06 -2.17
N ARG A 116 -4.45 -18.58 -1.21
CA ARG A 116 -3.88 -19.41 -0.13
C ARG A 116 -4.71 -19.42 1.15
N ARG A 117 -5.40 -18.32 1.43
CA ARG A 117 -6.18 -18.08 2.65
C ARG A 117 -7.60 -17.64 2.30
N PRO A 118 -8.38 -18.48 1.59
CA PRO A 118 -9.68 -18.08 1.05
C PRO A 118 -10.71 -17.74 2.13
N ALA A 119 -10.60 -18.31 3.33
CA ALA A 119 -11.57 -18.14 4.42
C ALA A 119 -11.12 -17.16 5.51
N ASP A 120 -9.82 -16.88 5.64
CA ASP A 120 -9.24 -16.19 6.80
C ASP A 120 -8.17 -15.13 6.43
N HIS A 121 -8.14 -14.65 5.19
CA HIS A 121 -7.19 -13.66 4.70
C HIS A 121 -7.14 -12.35 5.52
N GLY A 122 -8.24 -11.93 6.16
CA GLY A 122 -8.27 -10.81 7.11
C GLY A 122 -8.00 -9.40 6.53
N VAL A 123 -7.97 -9.27 5.20
CA VAL A 123 -7.66 -7.99 4.51
C VAL A 123 -8.67 -6.88 4.81
N GLU A 124 -9.94 -7.23 5.04
CA GLU A 124 -11.01 -6.27 5.32
C GLU A 124 -10.86 -5.64 6.71
N ASP A 125 -10.40 -6.40 7.69
CA ASP A 125 -10.11 -5.91 9.03
C ASP A 125 -8.96 -4.89 8.99
N GLU A 126 -7.92 -5.16 8.19
CA GLU A 126 -6.84 -4.20 7.97
C GLU A 126 -7.32 -2.97 7.20
N ALA A 127 -8.20 -3.11 6.22
CA ALA A 127 -8.82 -1.97 5.53
C ALA A 127 -9.61 -1.08 6.49
N ALA A 128 -10.44 -1.67 7.35
CA ALA A 128 -11.20 -0.95 8.36
C ALA A 128 -10.28 -0.27 9.38
N LYS A 129 -9.17 -0.93 9.76
CA LYS A 129 -8.14 -0.35 10.64
C LYS A 129 -7.46 0.85 9.99
N PHE A 130 -7.10 0.75 8.72
CA PHE A 130 -6.53 1.84 7.94
C PHE A 130 -7.50 3.02 7.85
N ALA A 131 -8.79 2.78 7.56
CA ALA A 131 -9.81 3.81 7.49
C ALA A 131 -9.94 4.62 8.80
N ARG A 132 -9.76 3.99 9.97
CA ARG A 132 -9.76 4.70 11.28
C ARG A 132 -8.64 5.74 11.40
N HIS A 133 -7.59 5.65 10.59
CA HIS A 133 -6.48 6.61 10.58
C HIS A 133 -6.68 7.78 9.60
N ALA A 134 -7.72 7.75 8.76
CA ALA A 134 -7.97 8.78 7.73
C ALA A 134 -8.00 10.19 8.32
N GLN A 135 -8.81 10.40 9.37
CA GLN A 135 -8.91 11.72 10.00
C GLN A 135 -7.59 12.22 10.59
N ARG A 136 -6.78 11.31 11.15
CA ARG A 136 -5.46 11.67 11.71
C ARG A 136 -4.50 12.11 10.62
N LEU A 137 -4.50 11.43 9.46
CA LEU A 137 -3.68 11.81 8.31
C LEU A 137 -4.17 13.11 7.66
N LYS A 138 -5.48 13.33 7.54
CA LYS A 138 -6.05 14.61 7.07
C LYS A 138 -5.57 15.77 7.95
N MET A 139 -5.65 15.63 9.27
CA MET A 139 -5.15 16.65 10.20
C MET A 139 -3.63 16.85 10.08
N LEU A 140 -2.86 15.78 9.93
CA LEU A 140 -1.42 15.88 9.72
C LEU A 140 -1.08 16.67 8.45
N ALA A 141 -1.73 16.39 7.32
CA ALA A 141 -1.52 17.13 6.07
C ALA A 141 -1.84 18.63 6.22
N ILE A 142 -2.93 18.96 6.92
CA ILE A 142 -3.31 20.35 7.23
C ILE A 142 -2.21 21.04 8.05
N GLU A 143 -1.72 20.39 9.11
CA GLU A 143 -0.67 20.95 9.96
C GLU A 143 0.67 21.10 9.22
N MET A 144 1.05 20.13 8.39
CA MET A 144 2.23 20.23 7.53
C MET A 144 2.13 21.42 6.55
N GLY A 145 0.93 21.70 6.03
CA GLY A 145 0.66 22.86 5.18
C GLY A 145 0.77 24.20 5.89
N ARG A 146 0.62 24.23 7.23
CA ARG A 146 0.72 25.44 8.07
C ARG A 146 2.15 25.77 8.50
N TRP A 147 3.09 24.85 8.32
CA TRP A 147 4.48 25.08 8.72
C TRP A 147 5.10 26.26 7.97
N LYS A 148 5.71 27.17 8.73
CA LYS A 148 6.52 28.27 8.19
C LYS A 148 7.88 27.72 7.80
N LEU A 149 8.04 27.38 6.53
CA LEU A 149 9.26 26.77 6.03
C LEU A 149 10.24 27.83 5.51
N PRO A 150 11.56 27.63 5.71
CA PRO A 150 12.56 28.55 5.20
C PRO A 150 12.53 28.63 3.67
N PRO A 151 12.98 29.74 3.07
CA PRO A 151 12.95 29.93 1.61
C PRO A 151 13.87 28.98 0.84
N GLU A 152 14.68 28.16 1.52
CA GLU A 152 15.45 27.08 0.91
C GLU A 152 14.53 26.13 0.13
N ARG A 153 14.64 26.21 -1.20
CA ARG A 153 13.67 25.63 -2.13
C ARG A 153 13.50 24.12 -1.98
N ARG A 154 14.56 23.40 -1.59
CA ARG A 154 14.57 21.93 -1.60
C ARG A 154 13.79 21.33 -0.42
N VAL A 155 14.09 21.75 0.80
CA VAL A 155 13.39 21.30 2.02
C VAL A 155 11.92 21.68 1.95
N THR A 156 11.63 22.92 1.55
CA THR A 156 10.26 23.42 1.41
C THR A 156 9.47 22.65 0.35
N ALA A 157 10.07 22.34 -0.80
CA ALA A 157 9.42 21.52 -1.82
C ALA A 157 9.14 20.10 -1.29
N THR A 158 10.10 19.47 -0.60
CA THR A 158 9.93 18.12 -0.04
C THR A 158 8.81 18.06 1.00
N ILE A 159 8.71 19.03 1.91
CA ILE A 159 7.66 19.03 2.93
C ILE A 159 6.28 19.26 2.31
N ARG A 160 6.17 20.19 1.36
CA ARG A 160 4.91 20.41 0.62
C ARG A 160 4.50 19.18 -0.18
N MET A 161 5.49 18.48 -0.75
CA MET A 161 5.29 17.21 -1.45
C MET A 161 4.74 16.14 -0.51
N ALA A 162 5.37 15.97 0.65
CA ALA A 162 4.93 15.04 1.67
C ALA A 162 3.52 15.37 2.18
N ALA A 163 3.19 16.64 2.41
CA ALA A 163 1.86 17.07 2.85
C ALA A 163 0.78 16.67 1.85
N LEU A 164 1.01 16.87 0.55
CA LEU A 164 0.07 16.44 -0.49
C LEU A 164 -0.08 14.93 -0.51
N ILE A 165 1.03 14.18 -0.49
CA ILE A 165 0.97 12.71 -0.51
C ILE A 165 0.17 12.19 0.69
N VAL A 166 0.38 12.75 1.88
CA VAL A 166 -0.38 12.40 3.09
C VAL A 166 -1.86 12.69 2.91
N ASP A 167 -2.23 13.84 2.33
CA ASP A 167 -3.63 14.20 2.07
C ASP A 167 -4.28 13.24 1.07
N LEU A 168 -3.60 12.91 -0.03
CA LEU A 168 -4.09 11.97 -1.04
C LEU A 168 -4.29 10.57 -0.48
N ILE A 169 -3.35 10.08 0.33
CA ILE A 169 -3.49 8.81 1.04
C ILE A 169 -4.72 8.87 1.96
N ALA A 170 -4.90 9.97 2.70
CA ALA A 170 -6.01 10.12 3.63
C ALA A 170 -7.38 10.13 2.93
N LEU A 171 -7.48 10.74 1.74
CA LEU A 171 -8.69 10.71 0.91
C LEU A 171 -9.00 9.30 0.39
N ARG A 172 -7.97 8.51 0.06
CA ARG A 172 -8.14 7.14 -0.45
C ARG A 172 -8.40 6.10 0.65
N LEU A 173 -8.08 6.42 1.91
CA LEU A 173 -8.39 5.55 3.05
C LEU A 173 -9.90 5.35 3.27
N GLU A 174 -10.73 6.34 2.94
CA GLU A 174 -12.18 6.28 3.13
C GLU A 174 -12.86 5.25 2.21
N PRO A 175 -12.61 5.23 0.88
CA PRO A 175 -13.17 4.22 -0.01
C PRO A 175 -12.39 2.89 -0.05
N LEU A 176 -11.24 2.77 0.63
CA LEU A 176 -10.41 1.56 0.61
C LEU A 176 -11.21 0.26 0.91
N PRO A 177 -12.09 0.19 1.93
CA PRO A 177 -12.88 -1.01 2.18
C PRO A 177 -13.77 -1.40 0.99
N LEU A 178 -14.32 -0.41 0.27
CA LEU A 178 -15.15 -0.64 -0.91
C LEU A 178 -14.33 -1.24 -2.06
N TYR A 179 -13.13 -0.72 -2.32
CA TYR A 179 -12.26 -1.24 -3.38
C TYR A 179 -11.85 -2.70 -3.11
N LEU A 180 -11.51 -3.03 -1.87
CA LEU A 180 -11.18 -4.39 -1.50
C LEU A 180 -12.39 -5.33 -1.57
N ALA A 181 -13.56 -4.89 -1.10
CA ALA A 181 -14.80 -5.67 -1.21
C ALA A 181 -15.17 -5.99 -2.67
N GLN A 182 -15.01 -5.01 -3.57
CA GLN A 182 -15.22 -5.20 -5.02
C GLN A 182 -14.27 -6.27 -5.59
N ARG A 183 -12.98 -6.25 -5.20
CA ARG A 183 -12.02 -7.27 -5.64
C ARG A 183 -12.30 -8.66 -5.11
N LEU A 184 -12.80 -8.73 -3.88
CA LEU A 184 -13.23 -9.98 -3.26
C LEU A 184 -14.55 -10.51 -3.86
N GLN A 185 -15.14 -9.80 -4.83
CA GLN A 185 -16.41 -10.14 -5.47
C GLN A 185 -17.54 -10.36 -4.45
N LYS A 186 -17.49 -9.65 -3.32
CA LYS A 186 -18.56 -9.77 -2.32
C LYS A 186 -19.85 -9.19 -2.90
N PRO A 187 -20.99 -9.88 -2.70
CA PRO A 187 -22.27 -9.32 -3.11
C PRO A 187 -22.48 -7.98 -2.39
N SER A 188 -22.75 -6.94 -3.16
CA SER A 188 -23.19 -5.66 -2.62
C SER A 188 -24.62 -5.80 -2.10
N ALA A 189 -25.04 -4.89 -1.22
CA ALA A 189 -26.45 -4.84 -0.80
C ALA A 189 -27.39 -4.82 -2.02
N GLU A 190 -27.03 -4.09 -3.08
CA GLU A 190 -27.77 -4.03 -4.34
C GLU A 190 -27.86 -5.37 -5.07
N THR A 191 -26.84 -6.24 -4.99
CA THR A 191 -26.89 -7.59 -5.60
C THR A 191 -27.79 -8.52 -4.80
N LEU A 192 -27.80 -8.40 -3.46
CA LEU A 192 -28.65 -9.23 -2.59
C LEU A 192 -30.15 -8.96 -2.75
N TRP A 193 -30.55 -7.73 -3.08
CA TRP A 193 -31.95 -7.37 -3.28
C TRP A 193 -32.50 -7.70 -4.68
N ASN A 194 -31.63 -7.85 -5.69
CA ASN A 194 -32.06 -8.13 -7.06
C ASN A 194 -32.35 -9.62 -7.34
N ASP A 195 -31.84 -10.53 -6.51
CA ASP A 195 -32.10 -11.98 -6.64
C ASP A 195 -33.44 -12.42 -6.02
N SER A 196 -34.20 -11.50 -5.43
CA SER A 196 -35.49 -11.79 -4.77
C SER A 196 -36.71 -11.79 -5.71
N LYS A 197 -36.50 -11.82 -7.03
CA LYS A 197 -37.57 -11.95 -8.03
C LYS A 197 -37.40 -13.25 -8.81
N THR A 198 -37.78 -14.36 -8.19
CA THR A 198 -38.24 -15.57 -8.89
C THR A 198 -39.65 -15.90 -8.45
#